data_AF-A0A971J7X8-F1
#
_entry.id   AF-A0A971J7X8-F1
#
_cell.length_a   1.000
_cell.length_b   1.000
_cell.length_c   1.000
_cell.angle_alpha   90.00
_cell.angle_beta   90.00
_cell.angle_gamma   90.00
#
_symmetry.space_group_name_H-M   'P 1'
#
loop_
_entity.id
_entity.type
_entity.pdbx_description
1 polymer ?
#
loop_
_entity_poly.entity_id
_entity_poly.type
_entity_poly.pdbx_seq_one_letter_code
_entity_poly.pdbx_strand_id
1 'polypeptide(L)'
;MEEAGFNTIFGPDSLPLSNPKPAAVIGPINSTRIAAERGVFTIFPHQREIIPLEEFPDSSTFLIKICIASENFGDIQAQLRRYGITKITLFPELQSIANEITQQVIAERTEPTVS
;
A
#
# COMPACT_ATOMS: atom_id res chain seq x y z
N MET A 1 18.35 -5.69 20.31
CA MET A 1 19.61 -5.07 19.84
C MET A 1 19.40 -4.66 18.38
N GLU A 2 18.48 -3.72 18.14
CA GLU A 2 17.94 -3.37 16.80
C GLU A 2 17.90 -1.85 16.57
N GLU A 3 18.17 -1.04 17.62
CA GLU A 3 18.06 0.42 17.60
C GLU A 3 19.20 1.15 16.87
N ALA A 4 20.40 0.56 16.79
CA ALA A 4 21.58 1.28 16.30
C ALA A 4 21.47 1.67 14.82
N GLY A 5 20.93 0.78 13.96
CA GLY A 5 20.73 1.07 12.54
C GLY A 5 19.57 2.03 12.28
N PHE A 6 18.46 1.86 13.02
CA PHE A 6 17.28 2.71 12.90
C PHE A 6 17.55 4.16 13.30
N ASN A 7 18.18 4.39 14.46
CA ASN A 7 18.47 5.74 14.95
C ASN A 7 19.53 6.46 14.10
N THR A 8 20.39 5.72 13.40
CA THR A 8 21.36 6.33 12.46
C THR A 8 20.65 6.92 11.24
N ILE A 9 19.54 6.33 10.80
CA ILE A 9 18.84 6.71 9.56
C ILE A 9 17.61 7.60 9.84
N PHE A 10 16.91 7.37 10.95
CA PHE A 10 15.65 8.01 11.31
C PHE A 10 15.61 8.57 12.75
N GLY A 11 16.73 8.55 13.47
CA GLY A 11 16.81 9.08 14.84
C GLY A 11 16.84 10.61 14.90
N PRO A 12 16.75 11.20 16.11
CA PRO A 12 16.67 12.64 16.30
C PRO A 12 17.87 13.42 15.75
N ASP A 13 19.03 12.78 15.69
CA ASP A 13 20.28 13.35 15.17
C ASP A 13 20.59 12.94 13.72
N SER A 14 19.71 12.16 13.07
CA SER A 14 19.88 11.77 11.67
C SER A 14 19.62 12.95 10.74
N LEU A 15 20.28 12.98 9.57
CA LEU A 15 19.97 13.91 8.48
C LEU A 15 18.92 13.25 7.57
N PRO A 16 17.60 13.40 7.84
CA PRO A 16 16.57 12.53 7.28
C PRO A 16 16.42 12.73 5.76
N LEU A 17 16.82 13.90 5.28
CA LEU A 17 16.77 14.31 3.88
C LEU A 17 17.92 13.72 3.02
N SER A 18 18.91 13.06 3.64
CA SER A 18 20.05 12.48 2.94
C SER A 18 19.87 11.00 2.58
N ASN A 19 18.87 10.33 3.14
CA ASN A 19 18.62 8.91 2.87
C ASN A 19 17.88 8.74 1.52
N PRO A 20 18.47 8.06 0.53
CA PRO A 20 17.81 7.82 -0.76
C PRO A 20 16.83 6.64 -0.73
N LYS A 21 16.71 5.92 0.38
CA LYS A 21 15.87 4.72 0.47
C LYS A 21 14.51 5.03 1.11
N PRO A 22 13.42 4.44 0.59
CA PRO A 22 12.12 4.56 1.22
C PRO A 22 12.07 3.82 2.56
N ALA A 23 11.22 4.30 3.45
CA ALA A 23 11.02 3.76 4.79
C ALA A 23 9.66 3.08 4.90
N ALA A 24 9.64 1.85 5.41
CA ALA A 24 8.41 1.16 5.78
C ALA A 24 8.00 1.54 7.21
N VAL A 25 6.78 2.04 7.38
CA VAL A 25 6.24 2.46 8.68
C VAL A 25 4.94 1.72 8.95
N ILE A 26 4.88 1.10 10.13
CA ILE A 26 3.63 0.54 10.66
C ILE A 26 2.96 1.66 11.45
N GLY A 27 1.81 2.13 10.96
CA GLY A 27 1.02 3.12 11.66
C GLY A 27 0.42 2.54 12.96
N PRO A 28 0.08 3.39 13.94
CA PRO A 28 -0.55 2.93 15.16
C PRO A 28 -1.92 2.29 14.82
N ILE A 29 -2.15 1.10 15.36
CA ILE A 29 -3.32 0.25 15.07
C ILE A 29 -4.54 0.81 15.82
N ASN A 30 -5.11 1.89 15.28
CA ASN A 30 -6.13 2.68 15.96
C ASN A 30 -7.55 2.34 15.51
N SER A 31 -7.70 1.36 14.61
CA SER A 31 -9.00 0.90 14.12
C SER A 31 -8.92 -0.56 13.66
N THR A 32 -10.07 -1.24 13.63
CA THR A 32 -10.23 -2.58 13.05
C THR A 32 -9.81 -2.63 11.58
N ARG A 33 -9.93 -1.52 10.85
CA ARG A 33 -9.48 -1.36 9.47
C ARG A 33 -7.95 -1.46 9.34
N ILE A 34 -7.19 -0.69 10.13
CA ILE A 34 -5.72 -0.73 10.12
C ILE A 34 -5.20 -2.10 10.60
N ALA A 35 -5.89 -2.70 11.57
CA ALA A 35 -5.58 -4.05 12.06
C ALA A 35 -5.81 -5.14 10.98
N ALA A 36 -6.91 -5.04 10.23
CA ALA A 36 -7.28 -5.99 9.18
C ALA A 36 -6.38 -5.89 7.95
N GLU A 37 -6.03 -4.66 7.56
CA GLU A 37 -5.14 -4.40 6.41
C GLU A 37 -3.67 -4.70 6.74
N ARG A 38 -3.30 -4.81 8.02
CA ARG A 38 -1.89 -4.92 8.50
C ARG A 38 -0.99 -3.93 7.73
N GLY A 39 -1.52 -2.73 7.52
CA GLY A 39 -1.00 -1.78 6.54
C GLY A 39 0.40 -1.32 6.90
N VAL A 40 1.36 -1.63 6.04
CA VAL A 40 2.70 -1.03 6.06
C VAL A 40 2.68 0.13 5.07
N PHE A 41 2.91 1.34 5.56
CA PHE A 41 3.04 2.52 4.72
C PHE A 41 4.49 2.67 4.25
N THR A 42 4.69 3.00 2.99
CA THR A 42 6.02 3.28 2.45
C THR A 42 6.18 4.78 2.26
N ILE A 43 7.12 5.38 2.99
CA ILE A 43 7.49 6.80 2.88
C ILE A 43 8.68 6.90 1.94
N PHE A 44 8.51 7.61 0.82
CA PHE A 44 9.60 7.86 -0.13
C PHE A 44 10.38 9.12 0.27
N PRO A 45 11.71 9.13 0.05
CA PRO A 45 12.52 10.29 0.36
C PRO A 45 12.17 11.47 -0.56
N HIS A 46 12.39 12.69 -0.06
CA HIS A 46 12.17 13.91 -0.84
C HIS A 46 13.33 14.14 -1.80
N GLN A 47 13.28 13.48 -2.96
CA GLN A 47 14.30 13.56 -4.01
C GLN A 47 13.68 13.91 -5.36
N ARG A 48 14.45 14.61 -6.20
CA ARG A 48 14.01 15.01 -7.55
C ARG A 48 13.83 13.80 -8.47
N GLU A 49 14.66 12.79 -8.29
CA GLU A 49 14.61 11.52 -9.02
C GLU A 49 14.45 10.39 -8.00
N ILE A 50 13.37 9.62 -8.14
CA ILE A 50 13.10 8.45 -7.31
C ILE A 50 13.73 7.24 -7.99
N ILE A 51 14.67 6.59 -7.31
CA ILE A 51 15.34 5.39 -7.81
C ILE A 51 14.42 4.17 -7.53
N PRO A 52 14.12 3.32 -8.55
CA PRO A 52 13.41 2.07 -8.34
C PRO A 52 14.13 1.15 -7.33
N LEU A 53 13.37 0.42 -6.50
CA LEU A 53 13.94 -0.42 -5.44
C LEU A 53 14.90 -1.49 -5.96
N GLU A 54 14.63 -2.02 -7.14
CA GLU A 54 15.44 -3.02 -7.83
C GLU A 54 16.77 -2.48 -8.36
N GLU A 55 16.90 -1.16 -8.54
CA GLU A 55 18.10 -0.52 -9.09
C GLU A 55 19.14 -0.16 -8.01
N PHE A 56 18.79 -0.29 -6.72
CA PHE A 56 19.76 -0.10 -5.65
C PHE A 56 20.84 -1.21 -5.68
N PRO A 57 22.13 -0.88 -5.49
CA PRO A 57 23.22 -1.87 -5.50
C PRO A 57 23.07 -3.01 -4.50
N ASP A 58 22.38 -2.76 -3.38
CA ASP A 58 22.15 -3.72 -2.31
C ASP A 58 20.69 -4.20 -2.25
N SER A 59 19.93 -4.05 -3.34
CA SER A 59 18.51 -4.43 -3.41
C SER A 59 18.24 -5.86 -2.95
N SER A 60 19.14 -6.80 -3.25
CA SER A 60 19.02 -8.20 -2.82
C SER A 60 18.98 -8.41 -1.29
N THR A 61 19.37 -7.40 -0.50
CA THR A 61 19.34 -7.48 0.97
C THR A 61 17.97 -7.18 1.56
N PHE A 62 17.08 -6.50 0.82
CA PHE A 62 15.78 -6.06 1.31
C PHE A 62 14.61 -6.29 0.34
N LEU A 63 14.87 -6.61 -0.92
CA LEU A 63 13.86 -6.82 -1.97
C LEU A 63 13.77 -8.30 -2.33
N ILE A 64 12.57 -8.86 -2.19
CA ILE A 64 12.23 -10.21 -2.65
C ILE A 64 11.11 -10.08 -3.69
N LYS A 65 11.35 -10.62 -4.90
CA LYS A 65 10.36 -10.63 -5.97
C LYS A 65 9.70 -11.99 -6.07
N ILE A 66 8.38 -12.03 -5.92
CA ILE A 66 7.57 -13.23 -6.15
C ILE A 66 7.05 -13.17 -7.59
N CYS A 67 7.62 -13.99 -8.46
CA CYS A 67 7.17 -14.11 -9.85
C CYS A 67 6.11 -15.22 -9.95
N ILE A 68 4.91 -14.85 -10.41
CA ILE A 68 3.79 -15.79 -10.59
C ILE A 68 3.55 -15.96 -12.08
N ALA A 69 3.59 -17.21 -12.55
CA ALA A 69 3.25 -17.54 -13.92
C ALA A 69 1.74 -17.30 -14.16
N SER A 70 1.40 -16.70 -15.31
CA SER A 70 0.04 -16.22 -15.61
C SER A 70 -1.03 -17.31 -15.53
N GLU A 71 -0.68 -18.52 -15.95
CA GLU A 71 -1.48 -19.73 -15.92
C GLU A 71 -1.89 -20.14 -14.50
N ASN A 72 -1.10 -19.78 -13.49
CA ASN A 72 -1.36 -20.13 -12.09
C ASN A 72 -2.29 -19.14 -11.38
N PHE A 73 -2.66 -18.02 -12.03
CA PHE A 73 -3.46 -16.98 -11.39
C PHE A 73 -4.84 -17.48 -10.93
N GLY A 74 -5.49 -18.32 -11.74
CA GLY A 74 -6.78 -18.90 -11.41
C GLY A 74 -6.74 -19.78 -10.16
N ASP A 75 -5.75 -20.65 -10.08
CA ASP A 75 -5.57 -21.57 -8.96
C ASP A 75 -5.22 -20.84 -7.66
N ILE A 76 -4.30 -19.87 -7.72
CA ILE A 76 -3.94 -19.04 -6.58
C ILE A 76 -5.16 -18.26 -6.08
N GLN A 77 -5.94 -17.67 -7.00
CA GLN A 77 -7.15 -16.96 -6.63
C GLN A 77 -8.17 -17.88 -5.95
N ALA A 78 -8.34 -19.11 -6.44
CA ALA A 78 -9.24 -20.09 -5.83
C ALA A 78 -8.77 -20.49 -4.42
N GLN A 79 -7.46 -20.69 -4.22
CA GLN A 79 -6.87 -20.99 -2.91
C GLN A 79 -7.06 -19.82 -1.94
N LEU A 80 -6.74 -18.59 -2.34
CA LEU A 80 -6.93 -17.39 -1.52
C LEU A 80 -8.39 -17.25 -1.05
N ARG A 81 -9.36 -17.48 -1.95
CA ARG A 81 -10.78 -17.48 -1.59
C ARG A 81 -11.13 -18.55 -0.56
N ARG A 82 -10.58 -19.77 -0.66
CA ARG A 82 -10.79 -20.83 0.33
C ARG A 82 -10.22 -20.47 1.71
N TYR A 83 -9.15 -19.68 1.74
CA TYR A 83 -8.58 -19.12 2.97
C TYR A 83 -9.32 -17.87 3.49
N GLY A 84 -10.45 -17.51 2.88
CA GLY A 84 -11.22 -16.33 3.27
C GLY A 84 -10.59 -15.01 2.83
N ILE A 85 -9.51 -15.04 2.03
CA ILE A 85 -8.89 -13.83 1.47
C ILE A 85 -9.72 -13.44 0.25
N THR A 86 -10.64 -12.52 0.47
CA THR A 86 -11.56 -11.99 -0.54
C THR A 86 -11.41 -10.48 -0.69
N LYS A 87 -11.97 -9.92 -1.76
CA LYS A 87 -11.98 -8.45 -1.95
C LYS A 87 -12.67 -7.73 -0.79
N ILE A 88 -13.70 -8.33 -0.19
CA ILE A 88 -14.47 -7.73 0.91
C ILE A 88 -13.64 -7.72 2.19
N THR A 89 -12.89 -8.78 2.47
CA THR A 89 -12.01 -8.83 3.65
C THR A 89 -10.79 -7.91 3.52
N LEU A 90 -10.33 -7.66 2.29
CA LEU A 90 -9.21 -6.74 2.03
C LEU A 90 -9.65 -5.27 1.97
N PHE A 91 -10.89 -5.00 1.53
CA PHE A 91 -11.44 -3.66 1.34
C PHE A 91 -12.86 -3.59 1.92
N PRO A 92 -13.00 -3.52 3.25
CA PRO A 92 -14.31 -3.58 3.91
C PRO A 92 -15.29 -2.47 3.48
N GLU A 93 -14.77 -1.30 3.06
CA GLU A 93 -15.58 -0.13 2.65
C GLU A 93 -15.87 -0.05 1.14
N LEU A 94 -15.46 -1.04 0.34
CA LEU A 94 -15.59 -0.99 -1.12
C LEU A 94 -17.05 -0.82 -1.56
N GLN A 95 -17.99 -1.40 -0.80
CA GLN A 95 -19.42 -1.29 -1.08
C GLN A 95 -19.95 0.12 -0.81
N SER A 96 -19.46 0.79 0.24
CA SER A 96 -19.84 2.17 0.58
C SER A 96 -19.36 3.14 -0.50
N ILE A 97 -18.11 3.01 -0.93
CA ILE A 97 -17.50 3.83 -2.01
C ILE A 97 -18.23 3.59 -3.35
N ALA A 98 -18.53 2.34 -3.70
CA ALA A 98 -19.26 2.02 -4.93
C ALA A 98 -20.67 2.65 -4.93
N ASN A 99 -21.33 2.68 -3.77
CA ASN A 99 -22.63 3.32 -3.63
C ASN A 99 -22.53 4.85 -3.79
N GLU A 100 -21.53 5.52 -3.19
CA GLU A 100 -21.32 6.96 -3.36
C GLU A 100 -21.07 7.35 -4.82
N ILE A 101 -20.20 6.62 -5.53
CA ILE A 101 -19.93 6.87 -6.95
C ILE A 101 -21.21 6.69 -7.77
N THR A 102 -22.00 5.66 -7.46
CA THR A 102 -23.28 5.41 -8.16
C THR A 102 -24.27 6.56 -7.93
N GLN A 103 -24.36 7.08 -6.70
CA GLN A 103 -25.22 8.23 -6.39
C GLN A 103 -24.76 9.51 -7.09
N GLN A 104 -23.45 9.76 -7.17
CA GLN A 104 -22.91 10.90 -7.93
C GLN A 104 -23.26 10.81 -9.42
N VAL A 105 -23.07 9.64 -10.04
CA VAL A 105 -23.41 9.42 -11.46
C VAL A 105 -24.92 9.57 -11.71
N ILE A 106 -25.76 9.16 -10.77
CA ILE A 106 -27.22 9.36 -10.88
C ILE A 106 -27.56 10.84 -10.77
N ALA A 107 -26.99 11.55 -9.79
CA ALA A 107 -27.23 12.97 -9.58
C ALA A 107 -26.86 13.82 -10.81
N GLU A 108 -25.68 13.58 -11.39
CA GLU A 108 -25.20 14.25 -12.60
C GLU A 108 -26.07 13.98 -13.84
N ARG A 109 -26.75 12.82 -13.90
CA ARG A 109 -27.69 12.48 -14.98
C ARG A 109 -29.08 13.09 -14.80
N THR A 110 -29.39 13.60 -13.61
CA THR A 110 -30.68 14.22 -13.28
C THR A 110 -30.66 15.75 -13.25
N GLU A 111 -29.53 16.41 -13.51
CA GLU A 111 -29.56 17.85 -13.76
C GLU A 111 -30.33 18.13 -15.06
N PRO A 112 -31.48 18.82 -15.02
CA PRO A 112 -32.12 19.27 -16.24
C PRO A 112 -31.19 20.31 -16.85
N THR A 113 -30.83 20.12 -18.11
CA THR A 113 -30.25 21.19 -18.93
C THR A 113 -31.28 22.32 -19.00
N VAL A 114 -31.24 23.25 -18.04
CA VAL A 114 -32.07 24.46 -18.06
C VAL A 114 -31.42 25.40 -19.06
N SER A 115 -31.96 25.38 -20.28
CA SER A 115 -31.78 26.43 -21.29
C SER A 115 -32.71 27.60 -21.04
#